data_AF-A0A011PDL8-F1
#
_entry.id   AF-A0A011PDL8-F1
#
_cell.length_a   1.000
_cell.length_b   1.000
_cell.length_c   1.000
_cell.angle_alpha   90.00
_cell.angle_beta   90.00
_cell.angle_gamma   90.00
#
_symmetry.space_group_name_H-M   'P 1'
#
loop_
_entity.id
_entity.type
_entity.pdbx_description
1 polymer ?
#
loop_
_entity_poly.entity_id
_entity_poly.type
_entity_poly.pdbx_seq_one_letter_code
_entity_poly.pdbx_strand_id
1 'polypeptide(L)'
;MLRAMRVHANFAEYVPLGLILLYFVETQGAQPLLLHGLCLCLLLGRIAHAYGVSQPAENFSFRVTGMALTFTTIFFSSAWLLLAFVRQHLA
;
A
#
# COMPACT_ATOMS: atom_id res chain seq x y z
N MET A 1 13.88 -0.16 -21.95
CA MET A 1 13.44 -1.41 -21.29
C MET A 1 13.71 -1.43 -19.78
N LEU A 2 14.91 -1.06 -19.31
CA LEU A 2 15.26 -1.05 -17.87
C LEU A 2 14.29 -0.27 -16.96
N ARG A 3 13.73 0.86 -17.43
CA ARG A 3 12.78 1.66 -16.66
C ARG A 3 11.47 0.91 -16.38
N ALA A 4 10.90 0.28 -17.39
CA ALA A 4 9.68 -0.52 -17.24
C ALA A 4 9.90 -1.73 -16.32
N MET A 5 11.05 -2.41 -16.45
CA MET A 5 11.41 -3.51 -15.55
C MET A 5 11.50 -3.06 -14.09
N ARG A 6 12.10 -1.90 -13.81
CA ARG A 6 12.18 -1.35 -12.45
C ARG A 6 10.81 -0.96 -11.88
N VAL A 7 9.92 -0.38 -12.69
CA VAL A 7 8.55 -0.05 -12.27
C VAL A 7 7.78 -1.33 -11.91
N HIS A 8 7.90 -2.37 -12.74
CA HIS A 8 7.25 -3.65 -12.49
C HIS A 8 7.84 -4.37 -11.26
N ALA A 9 9.16 -4.39 -11.10
CA ALA A 9 9.82 -4.94 -9.92
C ALA A 9 9.34 -4.24 -8.63
N ASN A 10 9.27 -2.92 -8.63
CA ASN A 10 8.71 -2.17 -7.49
C ASN A 10 7.25 -2.55 -7.22
N PHE A 11 6.43 -2.73 -8.25
CA PHE A 11 5.05 -3.19 -8.05
C PHE A 11 5.03 -4.59 -7.39
N ALA A 12 5.86 -5.52 -7.85
CA ALA A 12 5.97 -6.87 -7.31
C ALA A 12 6.53 -6.92 -5.87
N GLU A 13 7.35 -5.94 -5.46
CA GLU A 13 7.88 -5.83 -4.10
C GLU A 13 6.82 -5.39 -3.08
N TYR A 14 6.00 -4.39 -3.41
CA TYR A 14 5.14 -3.73 -2.43
C TYR A 14 3.67 -4.13 -2.49
N VAL A 15 3.13 -4.38 -3.69
CA VAL A 15 1.67 -4.60 -3.86
C VAL A 15 1.21 -5.95 -3.33
N PRO A 16 1.89 -7.08 -3.60
CA PRO A 16 1.49 -8.37 -3.07
C PRO A 16 1.41 -8.37 -1.53
N LEU A 17 2.42 -7.77 -0.88
CA LEU A 17 2.41 -7.62 0.58
C LEU A 17 1.25 -6.75 1.06
N GLY A 18 1.00 -5.60 0.41
CA GLY A 18 -0.12 -4.73 0.73
C GLY A 18 -1.48 -5.43 0.62
N LEU A 19 -1.70 -6.22 -0.43
CA LEU A 19 -2.92 -6.99 -0.63
C LEU A 19 -3.12 -8.08 0.43
N ILE A 20 -2.06 -8.81 0.79
CA ILE A 20 -2.11 -9.82 1.86
C ILE A 20 -2.48 -9.19 3.20
N LEU A 21 -1.89 -8.03 3.52
CA LEU A 21 -2.22 -7.31 4.76
C LEU A 21 -3.67 -6.81 4.75
N LEU A 22 -4.15 -6.24 3.65
CA LEU A 22 -5.54 -5.79 3.50
C LEU A 22 -6.53 -6.95 3.64
N TYR A 23 -6.22 -8.11 3.05
CA TYR A 23 -7.00 -9.34 3.20
C TYR A 23 -7.11 -9.72 4.68
N PHE A 24 -6.00 -9.74 5.43
CA PHE A 24 -6.07 -10.04 6.87
C PHE A 24 -6.83 -8.99 7.67
N VAL A 25 -6.77 -7.72 7.28
CA VAL A 25 -7.54 -6.64 7.93
C VAL A 25 -9.04 -6.87 7.71
N GLU A 26 -9.44 -7.27 6.50
CA GLU A 26 -10.82 -7.63 6.16
C GLU A 26 -11.30 -8.86 6.94
N THR A 27 -10.50 -9.94 6.98
CA THR A 27 -10.90 -11.18 7.68
C THR A 27 -10.99 -11.02 9.20
N GLN A 28 -10.29 -10.04 9.78
CA GLN A 28 -10.45 -9.68 11.19
C GLN A 28 -11.65 -8.75 11.47
N GLY A 29 -12.51 -8.49 10.49
CA GLY A 29 -13.75 -7.73 10.68
C GLY A 29 -13.51 -6.24 10.92
N ALA A 30 -12.45 -5.66 10.32
CA ALA A 30 -12.20 -4.23 10.40
C ALA A 30 -13.38 -3.42 9.84
N GLN A 31 -13.55 -2.20 10.35
CA GLN A 31 -14.60 -1.30 9.87
C GLN A 31 -14.45 -1.05 8.35
N PRO A 32 -15.54 -1.11 7.55
CA PRO A 32 -15.46 -0.98 6.09
C PRO A 32 -14.79 0.32 5.63
N LEU A 33 -14.99 1.43 6.35
CA LEU A 33 -14.40 2.72 6.00
C LEU A 33 -12.87 2.71 6.07
N LEU A 34 -12.30 2.05 7.08
CA LEU A 34 -10.84 1.90 7.21
C LEU A 34 -10.30 1.06 6.06
N LEU A 35 -10.92 -0.09 5.78
CA LEU A 35 -10.49 -0.99 4.72
C LEU A 35 -10.49 -0.29 3.35
N HIS A 36 -11.61 0.35 2.98
CA HIS A 36 -11.72 1.06 1.71
C HIS A 36 -10.74 2.25 1.64
N GLY A 37 -10.52 2.96 2.74
CA GLY A 37 -9.52 4.03 2.81
C GLY A 37 -8.10 3.53 2.53
N LEU A 38 -7.72 2.39 3.12
CA LEU A 38 -6.40 1.78 2.91
C LEU A 38 -6.25 1.20 1.49
N CYS A 39 -7.31 0.61 0.94
CA CYS A 39 -7.37 0.16 -0.46
C CYS A 39 -7.20 1.33 -1.44
N LEU A 40 -7.90 2.44 -1.20
CA LEU A 40 -7.78 3.66 -2.02
C LEU A 40 -6.38 4.26 -1.91
N CYS A 41 -5.77 4.29 -0.73
CA CYS A 41 -4.38 4.74 -0.57
C CYS A 41 -3.42 3.89 -1.41
N LEU A 42 -3.54 2.56 -1.36
CA LEU A 42 -2.69 1.67 -2.15
C LEU A 42 -2.91 1.89 -3.65
N LEU A 43 -4.16 1.92 -4.09
CA LEU A 43 -4.53 2.11 -5.49
C LEU A 43 -4.00 3.44 -6.05
N LEU A 44 -4.34 4.55 -5.39
CA LEU A 44 -3.92 5.89 -5.82
C LEU A 44 -2.40 6.05 -5.71
N GLY A 45 -1.77 5.48 -4.69
CA GLY A 45 -0.32 5.48 -4.53
C GLY A 45 0.40 4.78 -5.69
N ARG A 46 -0.10 3.63 -6.13
CA ARG A 46 0.48 2.88 -7.26
C ARG A 46 0.23 3.58 -8.60
N ILE A 47 -0.94 4.16 -8.81
CA ILE A 47 -1.24 4.98 -10.00
C ILE A 47 -0.30 6.19 -10.06
N ALA A 48 -0.17 6.94 -8.95
CA ALA A 48 0.71 8.11 -8.87
C ALA A 48 2.18 7.75 -9.09
N HIS A 49 2.66 6.65 -8.48
CA HIS A 49 4.03 6.18 -8.66
C HIS A 49 4.31 5.76 -10.11
N ALA A 50 3.42 4.95 -10.71
CA ALA A 50 3.56 4.51 -12.09
C ALA A 50 3.54 5.69 -13.07
N TYR A 51 2.65 6.65 -12.85
CA TYR A 51 2.59 7.89 -13.64
C TYR A 51 3.88 8.71 -13.54
N GLY A 52 4.36 8.97 -12.31
CA GLY A 52 5.58 9.74 -12.08
C GLY A 52 6.82 9.12 -12.72
N VAL A 53 6.96 7.79 -12.63
CA VAL A 53 8.11 7.05 -13.18
C VAL A 53 7.93 6.69 -14.67
N SER A 54 6.81 7.05 -15.32
CA SER A 54 6.64 6.86 -16.77
C SER A 54 6.94 8.12 -17.58
N GLN A 55 7.01 9.29 -16.95
CA GLN A 55 7.20 10.60 -17.58
C GLN A 55 8.65 10.82 -18.09
N PRO A 56 8.89 11.37 -19.29
CA PRO A 56 10.26 11.65 -19.78
C PRO A 56 11.06 12.58 -18.85
N ALA A 57 10.40 13.60 -18.32
CA ALA A 57 10.89 14.43 -17.22
C ALA A 57 10.22 13.97 -15.92
N GLU A 58 10.94 13.22 -15.09
CA GLU A 58 10.41 12.71 -13.83
C GLU A 58 10.12 13.86 -12.87
N ASN A 59 8.85 14.09 -12.56
CA ASN A 59 8.49 14.88 -11.40
C ASN A 59 8.60 13.99 -10.16
N PHE A 60 9.67 14.22 -9.39
CA PHE A 60 10.03 13.45 -8.21
C PHE A 60 8.90 13.40 -7.16
N SER A 61 8.05 14.43 -7.09
CA SER A 61 6.95 14.50 -6.14
C SER A 61 5.94 13.36 -6.32
N PHE A 62 5.61 12.95 -7.56
CA PHE A 62 4.68 11.84 -7.78
C PHE A 62 5.25 10.50 -7.30
N ARG A 63 6.56 10.31 -7.44
CA ARG A 63 7.25 9.12 -6.94
C ARG A 63 7.22 9.07 -5.42
N VAL A 64 7.50 10.20 -4.76
CA VAL A 64 7.48 10.31 -3.29
C VAL A 64 6.07 10.10 -2.76
N THR A 65 5.07 10.78 -3.31
CA THR A 65 3.67 10.63 -2.89
C THR A 65 3.18 9.19 -3.10
N GLY A 66 3.52 8.58 -4.23
CA GLY A 66 3.15 7.20 -4.52
C GLY A 66 3.76 6.18 -3.56
N MET A 67 5.03 6.39 -3.18
CA MET A 67 5.68 5.57 -2.14
C MET A 67 5.07 5.83 -0.76
N ALA A 68 4.86 7.09 -0.38
CA ALA A 68 4.29 7.46 0.91
C ALA A 68 2.91 6.80 1.11
N LEU A 69 2.00 6.88 0.13
CA LEU A 69 0.69 6.26 0.23
C LEU A 69 0.76 4.73 0.37
N THR A 70 1.72 4.08 -0.28
CA THR A 70 1.89 2.62 -0.19
C THR A 70 2.46 2.19 1.14
N PHE A 71 3.44 2.92 1.67
CA PHE A 71 3.95 2.68 3.01
C PHE A 71 2.91 2.99 4.09
N THR A 72 2.07 4.01 3.90
CA THR A 72 0.91 4.27 4.76
C THR A 72 -0.01 3.04 4.80
N THR A 73 -0.40 2.49 3.64
CA THR A 73 -1.25 1.28 3.63
C THR A 73 -0.59 0.12 4.37
N ILE A 74 0.69 -0.15 4.12
CA ILE A 74 1.41 -1.25 4.79
C ILE A 74 1.46 -1.01 6.30
N PHE A 75 1.91 0.17 6.73
CA PHE A 75 2.09 0.50 8.14
C PHE A 75 0.77 0.42 8.92
N PHE A 76 -0.29 1.06 8.43
CA PHE A 76 -1.57 1.08 9.13
C PHE A 76 -2.25 -0.29 9.13
N SER A 77 -2.16 -1.07 8.05
CA SER A 77 -2.66 -2.45 8.05
C SER A 77 -1.88 -3.31 9.06
N SER A 78 -0.55 -3.25 9.07
CA SER A 78 0.26 -3.99 10.04
C SER A 78 -0.03 -3.58 11.49
N ALA A 79 -0.12 -2.28 11.77
CA ALA A 79 -0.45 -1.78 13.10
C ALA A 79 -1.85 -2.24 13.55
N TRP A 80 -2.85 -2.19 12.68
CA TRP A 80 -4.19 -2.69 12.97
C TRP A 80 -4.17 -4.18 13.32
N LEU A 81 -3.49 -5.00 12.52
CA LEU A 81 -3.40 -6.44 12.74
C LEU A 81 -2.73 -6.77 14.08
N LEU A 82 -1.64 -6.08 14.43
CA LEU A 82 -0.97 -6.25 15.71
C LEU A 82 -1.86 -5.85 16.89
N LEU A 83 -2.57 -4.72 16.78
CA LEU A 83 -3.53 -4.30 17.81
C LEU A 83 -4.69 -5.27 17.96
N ALA A 84 -5.20 -5.81 16.85
CA ALA A 84 -6.26 -6.81 16.86
C ALA A 84 -5.80 -8.11 17.54
N PHE A 85 -4.59 -8.56 17.24
CA PHE A 85 -3.97 -9.72 17.89
C PHE A 85 -3.82 -9.51 19.40
N VAL A 86 -3.26 -8.37 19.82
CA VAL A 86 -3.08 -8.06 21.26
C VAL A 86 -4.42 -8.02 21.99
N ARG A 87 -5.47 -7.46 21.37
CA ARG A 87 -6.83 -7.45 21.95
C ARG A 87 -7.43 -8.84 22.11
N GLN A 88 -7.16 -9.77 21.20
CA GLN A 88 -7.69 -11.14 21.27
C GLN A 88 -6.99 -12.02 22.32
N HIS A 89 -5.74 -11.71 22.67
CA HIS A 89 -4.94 -12.52 23.58
C HIS A 89 -4.82 -11.96 25.02
N LEU A 90 -5.10 -10.67 25.22
CA LEU A 90 -5.05 -10.04 26.55
C LEU A 90 -6.44 -9.73 27.14
N ALA A 91 -7.52 -10.03 26.41
CA ALA A 91 -8.90 -9.97 26.90
C ALA A 91 -9.40 -11.38 27.25
#